data_AF-A0A2A2QWI1-F1
#
_entry.id   AF-A0A2A2QWI1-F1
#
_cell.length_a   1.000
_cell.length_b   1.000
_cell.length_c   1.000
_cell.angle_alpha   90.00
_cell.angle_beta   90.00
_cell.angle_gamma   90.00
#
_symmetry.space_group_name_H-M   'P 1'
#
loop_
_entity.id
_entity.type
_entity.pdbx_description
1 polymer ?
#
loop_
_entity_poly.entity_id
_entity_poly.type
_entity_poly.pdbx_seq_one_letter_code
_entity_poly.pdbx_strand_id
1 'polypeptide(L)'
;MKLGRQRIVYDNAAFIGNVGWRQNEQTYDAISLTNTSVPGLTVNYAYIDEVHRIFGEDATGIFENAPSEIHLLNASYAGIKGVTLGGYIYLMDFEDAGSNGWDNDTFGISAKGALGGTHGGLTDTYVSHMLPIFWGMKWTNSTHLFGDNAINTGFGFDSVLAKKFDDHFTAIAKLGYFDTSDALYKSTTRVSVELNYTF
;
A
#
# COMPACT_ATOMS: atom_id res chain seq x y z
N MET A 1 -3.42 22.13 6.26
CA MET A 1 -4.77 21.53 6.39
C MET A 1 -5.31 21.30 5.00
N LYS A 2 -6.04 20.21 4.78
CA LYS A 2 -6.76 19.92 3.54
C LYS A 2 -8.20 19.56 3.87
N LEU A 3 -9.11 19.86 2.95
CA LEU A 3 -10.54 19.57 3.02
C LEU A 3 -11.01 19.10 1.64
N GLY A 4 -11.90 18.11 1.61
CA GLY A 4 -12.46 17.53 0.38
C GLY A 4 -11.82 16.18 0.04
N ARG A 5 -11.90 15.75 -1.22
CA ARG A 5 -11.37 14.47 -1.70
C ARG A 5 -9.84 14.43 -1.71
N GLN A 6 -9.26 13.40 -1.10
CA GLN A 6 -7.81 13.30 -0.90
C GLN A 6 -7.32 11.87 -1.09
N ARG A 7 -6.05 11.75 -1.50
CA ARG A 7 -5.25 10.54 -1.32
C ARG A 7 -4.60 10.60 0.07
N ILE A 8 -4.89 9.63 0.91
CA ILE A 8 -4.31 9.48 2.26
C ILE A 8 -3.61 8.12 2.31
N VAL A 9 -2.33 8.13 2.68
CA VAL A 9 -1.52 6.92 2.82
C VAL A 9 -0.64 7.07 4.05
N TYR A 10 -0.76 6.12 4.98
CA TYR A 10 0.05 6.07 6.20
C TYR A 10 0.78 4.73 6.29
N ASP A 11 1.96 4.73 6.92
CA ASP A 11 2.72 3.52 7.27
C ASP A 11 2.85 2.47 6.15
N ASN A 12 3.28 2.92 4.96
CA ASN A 12 3.43 2.08 3.77
C ASN A 12 2.13 1.38 3.32
N ALA A 13 0.99 2.02 3.56
CA ALA A 13 -0.33 1.48 3.26
C ALA A 13 -0.66 0.18 4.01
N ALA A 14 -0.06 -0.04 5.19
CA ALA A 14 -0.34 -1.25 5.98
C ALA A 14 -1.82 -1.35 6.41
N PHE A 15 -2.45 -0.22 6.72
CA PHE A 15 -3.87 -0.14 7.07
C PHE A 15 -4.61 0.90 6.24
N ILE A 16 -4.02 2.09 6.10
CA ILE A 16 -4.62 3.22 5.38
C ILE A 16 -3.82 3.52 4.12
N GLY A 17 -4.45 3.39 2.96
CA GLY A 17 -3.78 3.64 1.70
C GLY A 17 -4.70 3.63 0.49
N ASN A 18 -4.07 3.78 -0.67
CA ASN A 18 -4.70 3.78 -1.97
C ASN A 18 -4.23 2.58 -2.80
N VAL A 19 -4.86 2.37 -3.96
CA VAL A 19 -4.42 1.38 -4.95
C VAL A 19 -4.08 2.09 -6.26
N GLY A 20 -2.94 2.79 -6.27
CA GLY A 20 -2.57 3.72 -7.34
C GLY A 20 -2.28 3.11 -8.72
N TRP A 21 -2.35 1.79 -8.88
CA TRP A 21 -2.23 1.11 -10.17
C TRP A 21 -3.59 0.71 -10.77
N ARG A 22 -4.70 0.92 -10.04
CA ARG A 22 -6.05 0.74 -10.56
C ARG A 22 -6.46 1.98 -11.36
N GLN A 23 -7.25 1.78 -12.40
CA GLN A 23 -7.86 2.88 -13.16
C GLN A 23 -8.73 3.76 -12.26
N ASN A 24 -9.46 3.15 -11.32
CA ASN A 24 -10.16 3.86 -10.26
C ASN A 24 -9.42 3.69 -8.93
N GLU A 25 -8.85 4.79 -8.44
CA GLU A 25 -8.06 4.81 -7.23
C GLU A 25 -8.95 4.99 -5.99
N GLN A 26 -8.59 4.30 -4.90
CA GLN A 26 -9.23 4.57 -3.60
C GLN A 26 -8.83 5.95 -3.06
N THR A 27 -9.83 6.77 -2.74
CA THR A 27 -9.66 8.13 -2.18
C THR A 27 -10.61 8.37 -1.01
N TYR A 28 -10.42 9.47 -0.30
CA TYR A 28 -11.14 9.76 0.94
C TYR A 28 -11.69 11.18 0.92
N ASP A 29 -12.98 11.34 1.20
CA ASP A 29 -13.54 12.66 1.49
C ASP A 29 -13.29 12.96 2.96
N ALA A 30 -12.45 13.98 3.21
CA ALA A 30 -11.83 14.13 4.52
C ALA A 30 -11.47 15.57 4.87
N ILE A 31 -11.26 15.79 6.16
CA ILE A 31 -10.47 16.89 6.72
C ILE A 31 -9.17 16.31 7.26
N SER A 32 -8.02 16.88 6.86
CA SER A 32 -6.72 16.42 7.34
C SER A 32 -5.79 17.56 7.78
N LEU A 33 -5.00 17.28 8.81
CA LEU A 33 -4.01 18.15 9.40
C LEU A 33 -2.69 17.40 9.55
N THR A 34 -1.59 18.06 9.18
CA THR A 34 -0.23 17.63 9.49
C THR A 34 0.44 18.70 10.33
N ASN A 35 1.01 18.29 11.47
CA ASN A 35 1.80 19.12 12.36
C ASN A 35 3.26 18.63 12.33
N THR A 36 4.18 19.56 12.06
CA THR A 36 5.63 19.34 12.10
C THR A 36 6.34 20.42 12.93
N SER A 37 5.67 21.01 13.92
CA SER A 37 6.20 22.15 14.68
C SER A 37 7.34 21.75 15.63
N VAL A 38 7.43 20.47 15.98
CA VAL A 38 8.53 19.91 16.77
C VAL A 38 9.54 19.25 15.82
N PRO A 39 10.83 19.63 15.87
CA PRO A 39 11.85 19.04 15.00
C PRO A 39 11.89 17.51 15.07
N GLY A 40 11.85 16.87 13.91
CA GLY A 40 11.87 15.42 13.78
C GLY A 40 10.54 14.72 14.08
N LEU A 41 9.52 15.41 14.60
CA LEU A 41 8.19 14.85 14.83
C LEU A 41 7.21 15.28 13.72
N THR A 42 6.51 14.32 13.14
CA THR A 42 5.37 14.56 12.26
C THR A 42 4.14 13.91 12.87
N VAL A 43 3.09 14.68 13.11
CA VAL A 43 1.79 14.18 13.58
C VAL A 43 0.75 14.48 12.51
N ASN A 44 0.03 13.45 12.09
CA ASN A 44 -1.07 13.53 11.14
C ASN A 44 -2.37 13.19 11.86
N TYR A 45 -3.40 13.99 11.60
CA TYR A 45 -4.77 13.68 11.96
C TYR A 45 -5.66 13.79 10.72
N ALA A 46 -6.57 12.85 10.54
CA ALA A 46 -7.63 12.95 9.54
C ALA A 46 -8.96 12.48 10.12
N TYR A 47 -10.02 13.22 9.81
CA TYR A 47 -11.39 12.74 9.89
C TYR A 47 -11.87 12.47 8.47
N ILE A 48 -12.39 11.27 8.23
CA ILE A 48 -12.88 10.82 6.92
C ILE A 48 -14.37 10.54 7.06
N ASP A 49 -15.12 11.10 6.13
CA ASP A 49 -16.59 11.03 6.02
C ASP A 49 -17.03 9.97 5.00
N GLU A 50 -16.23 9.74 3.95
CA GLU A 50 -16.51 8.71 2.95
C GLU A 50 -15.23 8.12 2.35
N VAL A 51 -15.21 6.79 2.20
CA VAL A 51 -14.18 6.04 1.47
C VAL A 51 -14.67 5.73 0.06
N HIS A 52 -14.04 6.36 -0.93
CA HIS A 52 -14.27 6.07 -2.36
C HIS A 52 -13.48 4.82 -2.75
N ARG A 53 -14.16 3.72 -3.05
CA ARG A 53 -13.51 2.42 -3.27
C ARG A 53 -13.03 2.25 -4.71
N ILE A 54 -12.13 1.29 -4.92
CA ILE A 54 -11.53 0.98 -6.22
C ILE A 54 -12.51 0.40 -7.28
N PHE A 55 -13.78 0.18 -6.93
CA PHE A 55 -14.74 -0.54 -7.76
C PHE A 55 -15.53 0.36 -8.73
N GLY A 56 -15.52 1.68 -8.50
CA GLY A 56 -16.18 2.65 -9.38
C GLY A 56 -17.58 3.02 -8.91
N GLU A 57 -18.19 3.98 -9.61
CA GLU A 57 -19.52 4.53 -9.28
C GLU A 57 -20.69 3.57 -9.53
N ASP A 58 -20.51 2.61 -10.44
CA ASP A 58 -21.52 1.60 -10.77
C ASP A 58 -21.47 0.36 -9.84
N ALA A 59 -20.61 0.38 -8.81
CA ALA A 59 -20.50 -0.71 -7.85
C ALA A 59 -21.80 -0.85 -7.04
N THR A 60 -22.13 -2.07 -6.59
CA THR A 60 -23.33 -2.33 -5.79
C THR A 60 -23.04 -3.16 -4.53
N GLY A 61 -23.84 -2.98 -3.49
CA GLY A 61 -23.74 -3.68 -2.22
C GLY A 61 -22.41 -3.39 -1.52
N ILE A 62 -21.72 -4.44 -1.05
CA ILE A 62 -20.45 -4.30 -0.30
C ILE A 62 -19.28 -3.70 -1.11
N PHE A 63 -19.46 -3.42 -2.40
CA PHE A 63 -18.44 -2.83 -3.25
C PHE A 63 -18.64 -1.32 -3.48
N GLU A 64 -19.77 -0.76 -3.04
CA GLU A 64 -20.05 0.67 -3.07
C GLU A 64 -19.03 1.47 -2.25
N ASN A 65 -19.03 2.78 -2.45
CA ASN A 65 -18.37 3.70 -1.54
C ASN A 65 -18.89 3.48 -0.12
N ALA A 66 -18.02 3.67 0.87
CA ALA A 66 -18.38 3.40 2.25
C ALA A 66 -18.48 4.74 3.01
N PRO A 67 -19.71 5.23 3.29
CA PRO A 67 -19.91 6.30 4.26
C PRO A 67 -19.37 5.86 5.61
N SER A 68 -18.73 6.78 6.32
CA SER A 68 -17.88 6.40 7.45
C SER A 68 -17.65 7.55 8.43
N GLU A 69 -17.43 7.22 9.69
CA GLU A 69 -16.90 8.13 10.70
C GLU A 69 -15.52 7.63 11.14
N ILE A 70 -14.49 7.92 10.34
CA ILE A 70 -13.15 7.41 10.59
C ILE A 70 -12.25 8.51 11.17
N HIS A 71 -11.63 8.22 12.32
CA HIS A 71 -10.61 9.04 12.95
C HIS A 71 -9.23 8.40 12.82
N LEU A 72 -8.34 9.06 12.10
CA LEU A 72 -6.96 8.61 11.93
C LEU A 72 -5.99 9.53 12.65
N LEU A 73 -5.31 9.02 13.67
CA LEU A 73 -4.14 9.67 14.27
C LEU A 73 -2.89 8.85 13.97
N ASN A 74 -1.88 9.48 13.39
CA ASN A 74 -0.59 8.86 13.07
C ASN A 74 0.54 9.79 13.46
N ALA A 75 1.59 9.26 14.07
CA ALA A 75 2.77 10.03 14.45
C ALA A 75 4.05 9.29 14.05
N SER A 76 5.05 10.04 13.62
CA SER A 76 6.40 9.53 13.37
C SER A 76 7.46 10.47 13.93
N TYR A 77 8.48 9.91 14.56
CA TYR A 77 9.61 10.63 15.13
C TYR A 77 10.93 10.12 14.57
N ALA A 78 11.59 10.97 13.78
CA ALA A 78 12.88 10.70 13.13
C ALA A 78 14.04 11.48 13.79
N GLY A 79 13.86 11.98 15.02
CA GLY A 79 14.91 12.70 15.75
C GLY A 79 16.02 11.81 16.30
N ILE A 80 15.90 10.48 16.18
CA ILE A 80 16.91 9.51 16.59
C ILE A 80 17.68 9.05 15.35
N LYS A 81 19.01 9.24 15.33
CA LYS A 81 19.84 8.83 14.19
C LYS A 81 19.72 7.30 13.98
N GLY A 82 19.32 6.91 12.78
CA GLY A 82 19.25 5.50 12.36
C GLY A 82 17.96 4.76 12.74
N VAL A 83 17.04 5.39 13.47
CA VAL A 83 15.74 4.81 13.86
C VAL A 83 14.64 5.86 13.74
N THR A 84 13.55 5.52 13.06
CA THR A 84 12.30 6.27 13.09
C THR A 84 11.30 5.50 13.93
N LEU A 85 10.76 6.13 14.97
CA LEU A 85 9.67 5.58 15.75
C LEU A 85 8.33 6.01 15.13
N GLY A 86 7.34 5.14 15.12
CA GLY A 86 6.00 5.43 14.65
C GLY A 86 4.95 4.95 15.65
N GLY A 87 3.78 5.56 15.61
CA GLY A 87 2.62 5.11 16.36
C GLY A 87 1.34 5.61 15.73
N TYR A 88 0.26 4.84 15.89
CA TYR A 88 -1.03 5.18 15.30
C TYR A 88 -2.21 4.70 16.13
N ILE A 89 -3.32 5.41 15.95
CA ILE A 89 -4.64 5.10 16.45
C ILE A 89 -5.60 5.36 15.30
N TYR A 90 -6.25 4.31 14.80
CA TYR A 90 -7.25 4.35 13.75
C TYR A 90 -8.54 3.81 14.32
N LEU A 91 -9.53 4.69 14.48
CA LEU A 91 -10.88 4.33 14.89
C LEU A 91 -11.73 4.44 13.64
N MET A 92 -12.35 3.35 13.22
CA MET A 92 -13.02 3.27 11.93
C MET A 92 -14.42 2.73 12.11
N ASP A 93 -15.41 3.61 11.97
CA ASP A 93 -16.82 3.24 11.97
C ASP A 93 -17.38 3.43 10.55
N PHE A 94 -18.17 2.46 10.07
CA PHE A 94 -18.75 2.46 8.74
C PHE A 94 -20.27 2.34 8.80
N GLU A 95 -20.97 3.21 8.07
CA GLU A 95 -22.44 3.16 8.04
C GLU A 95 -22.94 2.01 7.15
N ASP A 96 -23.84 1.19 7.71
CA ASP A 96 -24.71 0.19 7.07
C ASP A 96 -24.16 -0.50 5.79
N ALA A 97 -22.91 -0.96 5.86
CA ALA A 97 -22.30 -1.79 4.81
C ALA A 97 -22.81 -3.24 4.91
N GLY A 98 -24.10 -3.44 4.66
CA GLY A 98 -24.71 -4.76 4.43
C GLY A 98 -24.38 -5.82 5.50
N SER A 99 -25.04 -5.78 6.65
CA SER A 99 -25.18 -6.89 7.62
C SER A 99 -23.93 -7.46 8.31
N ASN A 100 -22.70 -6.96 8.08
CA ASN A 100 -21.52 -7.41 8.84
C ASN A 100 -20.60 -6.24 9.17
N GLY A 101 -20.48 -5.91 10.46
CA GLY A 101 -19.70 -4.79 10.99
C GLY A 101 -18.27 -4.74 10.46
N TRP A 102 -17.99 -3.71 9.65
CA TRP A 102 -16.64 -3.36 9.21
C TRP A 102 -15.92 -2.46 10.21
N ASP A 103 -16.62 -2.07 11.26
CA ASP A 103 -16.08 -1.25 12.33
C ASP A 103 -14.85 -1.92 12.94
N ASN A 104 -13.79 -1.14 13.09
CA ASN A 104 -12.52 -1.65 13.58
C ASN A 104 -11.69 -0.53 14.21
N ASP A 105 -11.23 -0.81 15.43
CA ASP A 105 -10.25 0.00 16.12
C ASP A 105 -8.88 -0.66 16.07
N THR A 106 -7.92 0.00 15.43
CA THR A 106 -6.54 -0.49 15.30
C THR A 106 -5.55 0.50 15.90
N PHE A 107 -4.71 -0.01 16.80
CA PHE A 107 -3.66 0.75 17.48
C PHE A 107 -2.32 0.07 17.23
N GLY A 108 -1.24 0.84 17.19
CA GLY A 108 0.08 0.24 17.06
C GLY A 108 1.24 1.18 17.29
N ILE A 109 2.40 0.57 17.46
CA ILE A 109 3.70 1.24 17.54
C ILE A 109 4.65 0.54 16.57
N SER A 110 5.58 1.30 15.99
CA SER A 110 6.56 0.77 15.06
C SER A 110 7.94 1.40 15.28
N ALA A 111 8.98 0.68 14.85
CA ALA A 111 10.33 1.20 14.75
C ALA A 111 10.88 0.79 13.38
N LYS A 112 11.34 1.78 12.60
CA LYS A 112 11.94 1.58 11.29
C LYS A 112 13.42 1.96 11.38
N GLY A 113 14.30 1.00 11.14
CA GLY A 113 15.75 1.20 11.18
C GLY A 113 16.47 -0.08 10.76
N ALA A 114 17.79 0.00 10.62
CA ALA A 114 18.61 -1.21 10.47
C ALA A 114 18.65 -1.93 11.83
N LEU A 115 17.73 -2.86 12.03
CA LEU A 115 17.68 -3.69 13.23
C LEU A 115 18.64 -4.87 13.02
N GLY A 116 19.73 -4.92 13.78
CA GLY A 116 20.58 -6.11 13.83
C GLY A 116 19.95 -7.18 14.72
N GLY A 117 19.66 -8.36 14.19
CA GLY A 117 19.15 -9.49 14.96
C GLY A 117 18.49 -10.57 14.10
N THR A 118 18.37 -11.79 14.62
CA THR A 118 17.51 -12.84 14.06
C THR A 118 16.05 -12.48 14.31
N HIS A 119 15.34 -12.10 13.25
CA HIS A 119 13.93 -11.75 13.30
C HIS A 119 13.08 -13.02 13.28
N GLY A 120 12.28 -13.22 14.33
CA GLY A 120 11.24 -14.24 14.40
C GLY A 120 10.01 -13.78 13.63
N GLY A 121 9.69 -14.41 12.50
CA GLY A 121 8.51 -14.13 11.69
C GLY A 121 8.73 -14.29 10.19
N LEU A 122 7.69 -13.93 9.42
CA LEU A 122 7.74 -14.01 7.96
C LEU A 122 8.92 -13.20 7.41
N THR A 123 9.82 -13.90 6.76
CA THR A 123 11.02 -13.38 6.11
C THR A 123 10.82 -13.45 4.61
N ASP A 124 10.87 -12.30 3.93
CA ASP A 124 10.99 -12.21 2.47
C ASP A 124 12.43 -11.85 2.11
N THR A 125 13.13 -12.81 1.50
CA THR A 125 14.44 -12.56 0.90
C THR A 125 14.26 -12.43 -0.60
N TYR A 126 14.61 -11.26 -1.13
CA TYR A 126 14.44 -11.01 -2.56
C TYR A 126 15.72 -10.52 -3.23
N VAL A 127 15.81 -10.79 -4.52
CA VAL A 127 16.81 -10.24 -5.42
C VAL A 127 16.08 -9.62 -6.60
N SER A 128 16.37 -8.34 -6.86
CA SER A 128 15.82 -7.62 -7.99
C SER A 128 16.93 -7.12 -8.90
N HIS A 129 16.71 -7.20 -10.21
CA HIS A 129 17.57 -6.57 -11.20
C HIS A 129 16.72 -5.79 -12.21
N MET A 130 17.24 -4.63 -12.64
CA MET A 130 16.66 -3.82 -13.71
C MET A 130 17.69 -3.68 -14.82
N LEU A 131 17.31 -4.08 -16.03
CA LEU A 131 18.14 -3.99 -17.22
C LEU A 131 17.46 -3.09 -18.25
N PRO A 132 18.14 -2.05 -18.76
CA PRO A 132 17.71 -1.44 -20.01
C PRO A 132 17.90 -2.46 -21.13
N ILE A 133 16.87 -2.67 -21.94
CA ILE A 133 16.91 -3.55 -23.11
C ILE A 133 16.64 -2.73 -24.38
N PHE A 134 16.47 -3.40 -25.51
CA PHE A 134 16.24 -2.74 -26.79
C PHE A 134 15.01 -1.81 -26.77
N TRP A 135 15.04 -0.82 -27.67
CA TRP A 135 13.97 0.18 -27.85
C TRP A 135 13.63 1.04 -26.62
N GLY A 136 14.61 1.27 -25.73
CA GLY A 136 14.43 2.13 -24.56
C GLY A 136 13.53 1.53 -23.48
N MET A 137 13.25 0.22 -23.55
CA MET A 137 12.49 -0.49 -22.53
C MET A 137 13.37 -0.77 -21.31
N LYS A 138 12.76 -0.72 -20.13
CA LYS A 138 13.36 -1.18 -18.89
C LYS A 138 12.69 -2.49 -18.49
N TRP A 139 13.47 -3.52 -18.28
CA TRP A 139 13.00 -4.81 -17.81
C TRP A 139 13.47 -5.04 -16.38
N THR A 140 12.52 -5.14 -15.47
CA THR A 140 12.78 -5.40 -14.05
C THR A 140 12.30 -6.78 -13.71
N ASN A 141 13.15 -7.60 -13.10
CA ASN A 141 12.74 -8.88 -12.56
C ASN A 141 13.10 -8.95 -11.09
N SER A 142 12.19 -9.48 -10.29
CA SER A 142 12.38 -9.74 -8.86
C SER A 142 12.07 -11.20 -8.57
N THR A 143 12.96 -11.87 -7.85
CA THR A 143 12.69 -13.20 -7.28
C THR A 143 12.57 -13.05 -5.78
N HIS A 144 11.53 -13.64 -5.20
CA HIS A 144 11.22 -13.62 -3.78
C HIS A 144 11.28 -15.03 -3.21
N LEU A 145 11.83 -15.15 -2.02
CA LEU A 145 11.92 -16.37 -1.25
C LEU A 145 11.31 -16.11 0.12
N PHE A 146 10.18 -16.74 0.37
CA PHE A 146 9.43 -16.56 1.60
C PHE A 146 9.72 -17.69 2.58
N GLY A 147 9.73 -17.32 3.86
CA GLY A 147 10.07 -18.23 4.94
C GLY A 147 9.55 -17.72 6.28
N ASP A 148 9.49 -18.61 7.27
CA ASP A 148 9.38 -18.22 8.67
C ASP A 148 10.56 -18.85 9.40
N ASN A 149 11.54 -18.05 9.80
CA ASN A 149 12.83 -18.48 10.37
C ASN A 149 13.69 -19.43 9.50
N ALA A 150 13.20 -19.85 8.32
CA ALA A 150 13.90 -20.60 7.27
C ALA A 150 13.21 -20.36 5.92
N ILE A 151 13.95 -20.38 4.80
CA ILE A 151 13.38 -20.21 3.44
C ILE A 151 12.74 -21.52 2.98
N ASN A 152 11.45 -21.74 3.27
CA ASN A 152 10.77 -22.99 2.95
C ASN A 152 9.27 -22.87 2.65
N THR A 153 8.67 -21.68 2.71
CA THR A 153 7.20 -21.54 2.66
C THR A 153 6.66 -21.07 1.32
N GLY A 154 7.45 -20.38 0.49
CA GLY A 154 6.98 -19.95 -0.82
C GLY A 154 8.03 -19.30 -1.70
N PHE A 155 7.70 -19.21 -2.99
CA PHE A 155 8.49 -18.56 -4.02
C PHE A 155 7.64 -17.56 -4.79
N GLY A 156 8.21 -16.38 -5.05
CA GLY A 156 7.60 -15.36 -5.90
C GLY A 156 8.53 -14.96 -7.05
N PHE A 157 7.94 -14.62 -8.19
CA PHE A 157 8.64 -14.02 -9.30
C PHE A 157 7.80 -12.92 -9.94
N ASP A 158 8.36 -11.72 -10.03
CA ASP A 158 7.77 -10.59 -10.73
C ASP A 158 8.64 -10.19 -11.91
N SER A 159 8.01 -9.92 -13.05
CA SER A 159 8.65 -9.44 -14.26
C SER A 159 7.87 -8.25 -14.82
N VAL A 160 8.54 -7.11 -14.96
CA VAL A 160 7.95 -5.83 -15.37
C VAL A 160 8.72 -5.27 -16.54
N LEU A 161 8.04 -5.09 -17.67
CA LEU A 161 8.53 -4.33 -18.81
C LEU A 161 7.88 -2.96 -18.81
N ALA A 162 8.69 -1.90 -18.80
CA ALA A 162 8.20 -0.52 -18.86
C ALA A 162 8.86 0.23 -20.02
N LYS A 163 8.06 1.00 -20.76
CA LYS A 163 8.52 1.90 -21.83
C LYS A 163 7.86 3.25 -21.70
N LYS A 164 8.67 4.29 -21.53
CA LYS A 164 8.27 5.68 -21.75
C LYS A 164 8.50 6.01 -23.22
N PHE A 165 7.46 6.39 -23.95
CA PHE A 165 7.55 6.73 -25.38
C PHE A 165 7.88 8.21 -25.55
N ASP A 166 7.25 9.06 -24.74
CA ASP A 166 7.48 10.50 -24.63
C ASP A 166 7.01 10.97 -23.25
N ASP A 167 6.93 12.28 -23.03
CA ASP A 167 6.51 12.86 -21.74
C ASP A 167 5.05 12.62 -21.38
N HIS A 168 4.21 12.27 -22.35
CA HIS A 168 2.78 12.05 -22.16
C HIS A 168 2.47 10.55 -22.06
N PHE A 169 3.18 9.69 -22.80
CA PHE A 169 2.80 8.28 -22.95
C PHE A 169 3.81 7.28 -22.37
N THR A 170 3.31 6.39 -21.50
CA THR A 170 4.06 5.27 -20.92
C THR A 170 3.25 3.98 -20.97
N ALA A 171 3.87 2.86 -21.34
CA ALA A 171 3.27 1.53 -21.26
C ALA A 171 4.04 0.64 -20.29
N ILE A 172 3.33 -0.19 -19.54
CA ILE A 172 3.88 -1.17 -18.62
C ILE A 172 3.17 -2.51 -18.82
N ALA A 173 3.92 -3.60 -18.87
CA ALA A 173 3.41 -4.97 -18.79
C ALA A 173 4.02 -5.65 -17.57
N LYS A 174 3.20 -6.32 -16.77
CA LYS A 174 3.60 -7.00 -15.53
C LYS A 174 3.15 -8.46 -15.57
N LEU A 175 4.04 -9.36 -15.19
CA LEU A 175 3.76 -10.76 -14.91
C LEU A 175 4.20 -11.02 -13.47
N GLY A 176 3.29 -11.53 -12.64
CA GLY A 176 3.57 -11.98 -11.29
C GLY A 176 3.22 -13.45 -11.15
N TYR A 177 4.12 -14.22 -10.54
CA TYR A 177 3.94 -15.61 -10.18
C TYR A 177 4.22 -15.78 -8.70
N PHE A 178 3.35 -16.48 -7.99
CA PHE A 178 3.52 -16.82 -6.60
C PHE A 178 3.12 -18.28 -6.40
N ASP A 179 3.97 -19.03 -5.70
CA ASP A 179 3.73 -20.41 -5.33
C ASP A 179 4.03 -20.63 -3.84
N THR A 180 3.21 -21.46 -3.20
CA THR A 180 3.34 -21.75 -1.78
C THR A 180 2.87 -23.16 -1.48
N SER A 181 3.54 -23.81 -0.53
CA SER A 181 3.13 -25.10 0.03
C SER A 181 2.20 -24.96 1.22
N ASP A 182 1.90 -23.73 1.67
CA ASP A 182 1.00 -23.47 2.78
C ASP A 182 -0.47 -23.61 2.32
N ALA A 183 -1.21 -24.51 2.97
CA ALA A 183 -2.59 -24.82 2.63
C ALA A 183 -3.57 -23.65 2.83
N LEU A 184 -3.18 -22.60 3.58
CA LEU A 184 -4.00 -21.40 3.78
C LEU A 184 -3.98 -20.46 2.56
N TYR A 185 -2.99 -20.59 1.69
CA TYR A 185 -2.77 -19.68 0.57
C TYR A 185 -2.87 -20.42 -0.77
N LYS A 186 -3.15 -19.67 -1.84
CA LYS A 186 -3.26 -20.22 -3.20
C LYS A 186 -2.14 -19.69 -4.08
N SER A 187 -1.40 -20.59 -4.71
CA SER A 187 -0.51 -20.25 -5.81
C SER A 187 -1.27 -19.50 -6.90
N THR A 188 -0.69 -18.43 -7.40
CA THR A 188 -1.35 -17.47 -8.28
C THR A 188 -0.41 -17.02 -9.39
N THR A 189 -0.93 -16.90 -10.61
CA THR A 189 -0.27 -16.18 -11.71
C THR A 189 -1.15 -15.01 -12.13
N ARG A 190 -0.56 -13.82 -12.28
CA ARG A 190 -1.24 -12.61 -12.73
C ARG A 190 -0.47 -11.98 -13.87
N VAL A 191 -1.20 -11.51 -14.87
CA VAL A 191 -0.67 -10.68 -15.95
C VAL A 191 -1.48 -9.40 -15.99
N SER A 192 -0.82 -8.26 -16.13
CA SER A 192 -1.46 -6.97 -16.36
C SER A 192 -0.71 -6.13 -17.38
N VAL A 193 -1.47 -5.27 -18.05
CA VAL A 193 -0.95 -4.24 -18.96
C VAL A 193 -1.57 -2.91 -18.53
N GLU A 194 -0.74 -1.87 -18.52
CA GLU A 194 -1.08 -0.53 -18.08
C GLU A 194 -0.58 0.45 -19.13
N LEU A 195 -1.49 1.29 -19.65
CA LEU A 195 -1.18 2.36 -20.59
C LEU A 195 -1.54 3.68 -19.93
N ASN A 196 -0.54 4.54 -19.73
CA ASN A 196 -0.69 5.83 -19.08
C ASN A 196 -0.49 6.94 -20.10
N TYR A 197 -1.45 7.86 -20.16
CA TYR A 197 -1.36 9.10 -20.92
C TYR A 197 -1.58 10.29 -19.98
N THR A 198 -0.67 11.26 -19.99
CA THR A 198 -0.77 12.52 -19.23
C THR A 198 -0.98 13.67 -20.20
N PHE A 199 -1.87 14.61 -19.87
CA PHE A 199 -2.17 15.80 -20.69
C PHE A 199 -1.24 16.97 -20.36
#